data_AF-A0A8S9B7N4-F1
#
_entry.id   AF-A0A8S9B7N4-F1
#
_cell.length_a   1.000
_cell.length_b   1.000
_cell.length_c   1.000
_cell.angle_alpha   90.00
_cell.angle_beta   90.00
_cell.angle_gamma   90.00
#
_symmetry.space_group_name_H-M   'P 1'
#
loop_
_entity.id
_entity.type
_entity.pdbx_description
1 polymer ?
#
loop_
_entity_poly.entity_id
_entity_poly.type
_entity_poly.pdbx_seq_one_letter_code
_entity_poly.pdbx_strand_id
1 'polypeptide(L)'
;MPPKAEGSAVGKQVKPEIPEPATPKPVPKLTPQDTKNESDDEDDDGDVKMKDPPEFRIKTTRLVKVATPPIFRGKPSELKVHLAKVTIYIKHNVDMFEDDSDKVIFAISYLEGPAFDYMEIFFRDFRENAKRDWKPQTRAMFDDFEVYKRCLIEIYSEVNEREEATRIV
;
A
#
# COMPACT_ATOMS: atom_id res chain seq x y z
N MET A 1 54.39 -37.36 -7.71
CA MET A 1 53.25 -38.27 -7.84
C MET A 1 51.95 -37.46 -7.76
N PRO A 2 50.99 -37.77 -8.64
CA PRO A 2 49.76 -37.01 -8.93
C PRO A 2 48.62 -37.30 -7.91
N PRO A 3 47.45 -36.62 -8.02
CA PRO A 3 46.44 -36.50 -6.97
C PRO A 3 45.45 -37.68 -6.97
N LYS A 4 44.71 -37.84 -5.86
CA LYS A 4 43.53 -38.71 -5.82
C LYS A 4 42.30 -37.87 -5.43
N ALA A 5 41.31 -37.96 -6.31
CA ALA A 5 40.04 -37.25 -6.32
C ALA A 5 38.94 -38.05 -5.59
N GLU A 6 37.72 -37.52 -5.70
CA GLU A 6 36.39 -38.07 -5.36
C GLU A 6 35.87 -37.69 -3.96
N GLY A 7 34.66 -37.16 -3.76
CA GLY A 7 33.54 -36.83 -4.66
C GLY A 7 32.85 -35.54 -4.17
N SER A 8 32.33 -34.71 -5.07
CA SER A 8 30.94 -34.76 -5.57
C SER A 8 29.89 -34.59 -4.46
N ALA A 9 29.52 -33.34 -4.20
CA ALA A 9 28.17 -32.97 -3.80
C ALA A 9 27.91 -31.53 -4.24
N VAL A 10 27.37 -31.41 -5.45
CA VAL A 10 26.68 -30.22 -5.94
C VAL A 10 25.48 -29.98 -5.01
N GLY A 11 25.66 -29.11 -4.02
CA GLY A 11 24.57 -28.56 -3.21
C GLY A 11 23.76 -27.61 -4.07
N LYS A 12 22.55 -28.03 -4.42
CA LYS A 12 21.58 -27.30 -5.25
C LYS A 12 21.45 -25.84 -4.80
N GLN A 13 21.58 -24.92 -5.75
CA GLN A 13 21.05 -23.57 -5.63
C GLN A 13 19.53 -23.69 -5.47
N VAL A 14 19.03 -23.40 -4.27
CA VAL A 14 17.61 -23.17 -4.06
C VAL A 14 17.36 -21.71 -4.42
N LYS A 15 16.91 -21.51 -5.66
CA LYS A 15 16.30 -20.24 -6.10
C LYS A 15 15.12 -19.98 -5.17
N PRO A 16 15.01 -18.81 -4.51
CA PRO A 16 13.78 -18.47 -3.79
C PRO A 16 12.66 -18.35 -4.83
N GLU A 17 11.77 -19.34 -4.83
CA GLU A 17 10.54 -19.32 -5.60
C GLU A 17 9.64 -18.29 -4.93
N ILE A 18 9.50 -17.14 -5.58
CA ILE A 18 8.48 -16.16 -5.24
C ILE A 18 7.15 -16.90 -5.42
N PRO A 19 6.28 -17.01 -4.40
CA PRO A 19 4.98 -17.60 -4.62
C PRO A 19 4.28 -16.80 -5.71
N GLU A 20 3.90 -17.48 -6.80
CA GLU A 20 3.10 -16.88 -7.87
C GLU A 20 1.88 -16.19 -7.24
N PRO A 21 1.50 -14.99 -7.71
CA PRO A 21 0.25 -14.38 -7.27
C PRO A 21 -0.87 -15.36 -7.58
N ALA A 22 -1.56 -15.82 -6.53
CA ALA A 22 -2.70 -16.70 -6.68
C ALA A 22 -3.66 -16.09 -7.70
N THR A 23 -3.85 -16.79 -8.82
CA THR A 23 -4.87 -16.45 -9.79
C THR A 23 -6.21 -16.35 -9.07
N PRO A 24 -6.99 -15.27 -9.26
CA PRO A 24 -8.29 -15.16 -8.63
C PRO A 24 -9.15 -16.34 -9.06
N LYS A 25 -9.57 -17.15 -8.07
CA LYS A 25 -10.51 -18.25 -8.23
C LYS A 25 -11.77 -17.72 -8.95
N PRO A 26 -12.36 -18.48 -9.89
CA PRO A 26 -13.54 -18.02 -10.60
C PRO A 26 -14.69 -17.84 -9.60
N VAL A 27 -15.22 -16.62 -9.55
CA VAL A 27 -16.38 -16.25 -8.75
C VAL A 27 -17.58 -17.10 -9.22
N PRO A 28 -18.42 -17.64 -8.32
CA PRO A 28 -19.58 -18.44 -8.71
C PRO A 28 -20.48 -17.67 -9.67
N LYS A 29 -20.75 -18.27 -10.82
CA LYS A 29 -21.67 -17.77 -11.83
C LYS A 29 -23.07 -17.79 -11.22
N LEU A 30 -23.60 -16.62 -10.85
CA LEU A 30 -25.02 -16.46 -10.51
C LEU A 30 -25.83 -16.71 -11.80
N THR A 31 -26.24 -17.96 -11.99
CA THR A 31 -27.37 -18.32 -12.83
C THR A 31 -28.64 -17.79 -12.17
N PRO A 32 -29.46 -16.98 -12.85
CA PRO A 32 -30.84 -16.73 -12.40
C PRO A 32 -31.61 -18.05 -12.56
N GLN A 33 -32.01 -18.67 -11.46
CA GLN A 33 -32.97 -19.78 -11.48
C GLN A 33 -34.38 -19.23 -11.25
N ASP A 34 -35.17 -19.36 -12.31
CA ASP A 34 -36.56 -19.80 -12.36
C ASP A 34 -37.58 -19.09 -11.46
N THR A 35 -38.22 -18.10 -12.07
CA THR A 35 -39.60 -17.70 -11.77
C THR A 35 -40.52 -18.88 -12.07
N LYS A 36 -41.36 -19.26 -11.10
CA LYS A 36 -42.44 -20.23 -11.28
C LYS A 36 -43.41 -19.72 -12.36
N ASN A 37 -43.59 -20.53 -13.40
CA ASN A 37 -44.69 -20.41 -14.36
C ASN A 37 -45.98 -20.89 -13.69
N GLU A 38 -46.97 -20.01 -13.60
CA GLU A 38 -48.37 -20.40 -13.63
C GLU A 38 -48.96 -19.82 -14.92
N SER A 39 -49.70 -20.70 -15.60
CA SER A 39 -50.35 -20.47 -16.89
C SER A 39 -51.81 -20.27 -16.59
N ASP A 40 -52.40 -19.21 -17.14
CA ASP A 40 -53.82 -19.17 -17.45
C ASP A 40 -53.98 -18.34 -18.71
N ASP A 41 -54.50 -19.01 -19.75
CA ASP A 41 -54.91 -18.48 -21.03
C ASP A 41 -56.13 -17.55 -20.86
N GLU A 42 -56.03 -16.29 -21.28
CA GLU A 42 -57.17 -15.52 -21.78
C GLU A 42 -56.71 -14.63 -22.95
N ASP A 43 -57.32 -14.85 -24.11
CA ASP A 43 -57.17 -14.06 -25.33
C ASP A 43 -57.72 -12.63 -25.12
N ASP A 44 -56.85 -11.62 -25.09
CA ASP A 44 -57.24 -10.20 -25.16
C ASP A 44 -56.35 -9.48 -26.18
N ASP A 45 -56.96 -9.08 -27.30
CA ASP A 45 -56.37 -8.35 -28.44
C ASP A 45 -56.18 -6.85 -28.10
N GLY A 46 -55.56 -6.60 -26.95
CA GLY A 46 -55.24 -5.27 -26.45
C GLY A 46 -53.80 -4.90 -26.81
N ASP A 47 -53.63 -3.90 -27.66
CA ASP A 47 -52.33 -3.30 -28.01
C ASP A 47 -51.64 -2.74 -26.73
N VAL A 48 -50.80 -3.56 -26.09
CA VAL A 48 -50.10 -3.20 -24.85
C VAL A 48 -48.98 -2.22 -25.19
N LYS A 49 -49.25 -0.93 -24.98
CA LYS A 49 -48.23 0.13 -25.02
C LYS A 49 -47.14 -0.21 -23.99
N MET A 50 -46.01 -0.73 -24.46
CA MET A 50 -44.83 -1.00 -23.63
C MET A 50 -44.46 0.28 -22.88
N LYS A 51 -44.60 0.27 -21.55
CA LYS A 51 -44.05 1.33 -20.70
C LYS A 51 -42.54 1.34 -20.90
N ASP A 52 -41.99 2.52 -21.14
CA ASP A 52 -40.56 2.73 -21.30
C ASP A 52 -39.79 1.99 -20.20
N PRO A 53 -38.74 1.22 -20.55
CA PRO A 53 -37.95 0.50 -19.57
C PRO A 53 -37.35 1.49 -18.57
N PRO A 54 -37.33 1.15 -17.26
CA PRO A 54 -36.71 2.02 -16.27
C PRO A 54 -35.26 2.26 -16.69
N GLU A 55 -34.90 3.52 -16.90
CA GLU A 55 -33.51 3.93 -17.14
C GLU A 55 -32.68 3.50 -15.93
N PHE A 56 -32.08 2.31 -16.02
CA PHE A 56 -31.01 1.88 -15.12
C PHE A 56 -29.79 2.74 -15.45
N ARG A 57 -29.78 3.97 -14.93
CA ARG A 57 -28.64 4.86 -15.05
C ARG A 57 -27.55 4.33 -14.14
N ILE A 58 -26.74 3.41 -14.68
CA ILE A 58 -25.54 2.91 -14.01
C ILE A 58 -24.63 4.12 -13.77
N LYS A 59 -24.59 4.59 -12.52
CA LYS A 59 -23.65 5.63 -12.10
C LYS A 59 -22.27 4.99 -12.04
N THR A 60 -21.53 5.04 -13.14
CA THR A 60 -20.11 4.69 -13.13
C THR A 60 -19.37 5.72 -12.27
N THR A 61 -19.05 5.36 -11.04
CA THR A 61 -18.10 6.11 -10.22
C THR A 61 -16.72 5.95 -10.84
N ARG A 62 -16.14 7.06 -11.32
CA ARG A 62 -14.77 7.06 -11.85
C ARG A 62 -13.82 6.87 -10.67
N LEU A 63 -13.27 5.66 -10.53
CA LEU A 63 -12.20 5.40 -9.57
C LEU A 63 -10.94 6.13 -10.03
N VAL A 64 -10.63 7.26 -9.39
CA VAL A 64 -9.38 7.99 -9.64
C VAL A 64 -8.25 7.19 -8.98
N LYS A 65 -7.38 6.60 -9.80
CA LYS A 65 -6.19 5.88 -9.33
C LYS A 65 -5.11 6.90 -8.95
N VAL A 66 -4.76 6.99 -7.67
CA VAL A 66 -3.69 7.87 -7.21
C VAL A 66 -2.33 7.24 -7.50
N ALA A 67 -1.39 8.09 -7.90
CA ALA A 67 -0.02 7.66 -8.15
C ALA A 67 0.65 7.19 -6.86
N THR A 68 1.43 6.13 -6.96
CA THR A 68 2.24 5.59 -5.87
C THR A 68 3.29 6.64 -5.41
N PRO A 69 3.52 6.80 -4.09
CA PRO A 69 4.57 7.67 -3.59
C PRO A 69 5.98 7.27 -4.09
N PRO A 70 6.90 8.22 -4.24
CA PRO A 70 8.28 7.94 -4.63
C PRO A 70 9.06 7.39 -3.43
N ILE A 71 10.03 6.52 -3.72
CA ILE A 71 10.97 6.03 -2.71
C ILE A 71 11.85 7.19 -2.23
N PHE A 72 12.03 7.32 -0.92
CA PHE A 72 12.92 8.29 -0.29
C PHE A 72 14.15 7.60 0.29
N ARG A 73 15.33 8.04 -0.16
CA ARG A 73 16.63 7.46 0.25
C ARG A 73 17.40 8.31 1.26
N GLY A 74 16.82 9.41 1.73
CA GLY A 74 17.47 10.34 2.66
C GLY A 74 18.08 11.59 2.04
N LYS A 75 17.82 11.90 0.76
CA LYS A 75 18.30 13.14 0.12
C LYS A 75 17.40 14.32 0.46
N PRO A 76 17.91 15.41 1.07
CA PRO A 76 17.06 16.52 1.52
C PRO A 76 16.17 17.12 0.42
N SER A 77 16.69 17.25 -0.80
CA SER A 77 15.97 17.78 -1.97
C SER A 77 14.74 16.95 -2.37
N GLU A 78 14.71 15.66 -2.02
CA GLU A 78 13.62 14.74 -2.36
C GLU A 78 12.56 14.65 -1.24
N LEU A 79 12.89 15.07 -0.01
CA LEU A 79 12.04 14.92 1.18
C LEU A 79 10.69 15.61 1.02
N LYS A 80 10.69 16.87 0.56
CA LYS A 80 9.46 17.65 0.38
C LYS A 80 8.50 16.99 -0.61
N VAL A 81 9.02 16.46 -1.70
CA VAL A 81 8.22 15.79 -2.75
C VAL A 81 7.69 14.45 -2.24
N HIS A 82 8.51 13.69 -1.52
CA HIS A 82 8.10 12.44 -0.91
C HIS A 82 6.94 12.63 0.08
N LEU A 83 7.11 13.51 1.07
CA LEU A 83 6.08 13.77 2.10
C LEU A 83 4.77 14.28 1.49
N ALA A 84 4.84 15.14 0.47
CA ALA A 84 3.66 15.62 -0.23
C ALA A 84 2.89 14.48 -0.90
N LYS A 85 3.59 13.59 -1.63
CA LYS A 85 2.96 12.47 -2.34
C LYS A 85 2.41 11.41 -1.39
N VAL A 86 3.10 11.11 -0.29
CA VAL A 86 2.57 10.23 0.77
C VAL A 86 1.29 10.83 1.36
N THR A 87 1.29 12.12 1.69
CA THR A 87 0.12 12.81 2.24
C THR A 87 -1.07 12.78 1.28
N ILE A 88 -0.83 13.01 -0.02
CA ILE A 88 -1.88 12.91 -1.06
C ILE A 88 -2.44 11.49 -1.12
N TYR A 89 -1.58 10.48 -1.11
CA TYR A 89 -2.00 9.08 -1.15
C TYR A 89 -2.89 8.73 0.04
N ILE A 90 -2.46 9.06 1.26
CA ILE A 90 -3.23 8.79 2.48
C ILE A 90 -4.58 9.50 2.43
N LYS A 91 -4.62 10.77 2.03
CA LYS A 91 -5.87 11.54 1.95
C LYS A 91 -6.89 10.96 0.99
N HIS A 92 -6.44 10.40 -0.13
CA HIS A 92 -7.34 9.81 -1.12
C HIS A 92 -7.76 8.38 -0.79
N ASN A 93 -6.97 7.68 0.02
CA ASN A 93 -7.21 6.29 0.43
C ASN A 93 -7.47 6.20 1.93
N VAL A 94 -8.18 7.18 2.52
CA VAL A 94 -8.37 7.28 3.98
C VAL A 94 -9.00 6.02 4.57
N ASP A 95 -9.91 5.39 3.82
CA ASP A 95 -10.61 4.17 4.22
C ASP A 95 -9.68 2.94 4.33
N MET A 96 -8.44 3.02 3.83
CA MET A 96 -7.43 1.96 3.90
C MET A 96 -6.55 2.03 5.16
N PHE A 97 -6.72 3.05 6.00
CA PHE A 97 -5.91 3.27 7.20
C PHE A 97 -6.82 3.35 8.42
N GLU A 98 -6.71 2.40 9.35
CA GLU A 98 -7.53 2.36 10.56
C GLU A 98 -7.10 3.44 11.55
N ASP A 99 -5.79 3.61 11.71
CA ASP A 99 -5.20 4.60 12.61
C ASP A 99 -3.95 5.28 12.04
N ASP A 100 -3.32 6.14 12.85
CA ASP A 100 -2.10 6.85 12.45
C ASP A 100 -0.88 5.93 12.35
N SER A 101 -0.86 4.81 13.08
CA SER A 101 0.24 3.86 13.00
C SER A 101 0.27 3.18 11.64
N ASP A 102 -0.90 2.86 11.05
CA ASP A 102 -0.98 2.33 9.68
C ASP A 102 -0.41 3.31 8.65
N LYS A 103 -0.70 4.60 8.81
CA LYS A 103 -0.17 5.67 7.94
C LYS A 103 1.34 5.76 8.04
N VAL A 104 1.88 5.64 9.25
CA VAL A 104 3.32 5.68 9.52
C VAL A 104 4.01 4.45 8.93
N ILE A 105 3.47 3.25 9.13
CA ILE A 105 4.00 2.00 8.54
C ILE A 105 4.01 2.10 7.02
N PHE A 106 2.91 2.58 6.44
CA PHE A 106 2.83 2.80 5.00
C PHE A 106 3.90 3.79 4.53
N ALA A 107 4.08 4.92 5.20
CA ALA A 107 5.13 5.87 4.84
C ALA A 107 6.54 5.26 4.95
N ILE A 108 6.81 4.49 6.02
CA ILE A 108 8.07 3.76 6.23
C ILE A 108 8.35 2.77 5.09
N SER A 109 7.32 2.14 4.51
CA SER A 109 7.49 1.21 3.38
C SER A 109 8.05 1.84 2.11
N TYR A 110 8.00 3.18 1.99
CA TYR A 110 8.60 3.93 0.89
C TYR A 110 9.96 4.54 1.25
N LEU A 111 10.54 4.15 2.37
CA LEU A 111 11.90 4.51 2.75
C LEU A 111 12.87 3.43 2.30
N GLU A 112 14.06 3.83 1.85
CA GLU A 112 15.15 2.91 1.54
C GLU A 112 16.50 3.48 2.00
N GLY A 113 17.49 2.60 2.16
CA GLY A 113 18.85 2.97 2.52
C GLY A 113 18.90 3.75 3.84
N PRO A 114 19.69 4.83 3.94
CA PRO A 114 19.89 5.55 5.21
C PRO A 114 18.60 6.05 5.86
N ALA A 115 17.57 6.37 5.08
CA ALA A 115 16.26 6.76 5.58
C ALA A 115 15.53 5.61 6.29
N PHE A 116 15.59 4.42 5.71
CA PHE A 116 15.02 3.24 6.35
C PHE A 116 15.87 2.79 7.54
N ASP A 117 17.19 2.79 7.43
CA ASP A 117 18.11 2.36 8.51
C ASP A 117 17.87 3.15 9.80
N TYR A 118 17.62 4.47 9.68
CA TYR A 118 17.23 5.30 10.83
C TYR A 118 15.87 4.89 11.40
N MET A 119 14.86 4.73 10.54
CA MET A 119 13.49 4.40 10.96
C MET A 119 13.34 2.97 11.47
N GLU A 120 14.23 2.05 11.06
CA GLU A 120 14.21 0.65 11.46
C GLU A 120 14.25 0.49 12.98
N ILE A 121 14.97 1.37 13.68
CA ILE A 121 15.10 1.32 15.15
C ILE A 121 13.73 1.49 15.82
N PHE A 122 12.91 2.43 15.34
CA PHE A 122 11.56 2.70 15.85
C PHE A 122 10.57 1.65 15.36
N PHE A 123 10.68 1.26 14.09
CA PHE A 123 9.81 0.22 13.51
C PHE A 123 10.02 -1.14 14.20
N ARG A 124 11.25 -1.47 14.58
CA ARG A 124 11.56 -2.65 15.37
C ARG A 124 10.91 -2.60 16.74
N ASP A 125 11.01 -1.47 17.44
CA ASP A 125 10.37 -1.27 18.75
C ASP A 125 8.84 -1.38 18.66
N PHE A 126 8.24 -0.78 17.62
CA PHE A 126 6.82 -0.90 17.31
C PHE A 126 6.38 -2.37 17.12
N ARG A 127 7.16 -3.15 16.35
CA ARG A 127 6.84 -4.53 15.98
C ARG A 127 7.08 -5.54 17.11
N GLU A 128 8.15 -5.36 17.88
CA GLU A 128 8.63 -6.39 18.83
C GLU A 128 8.08 -6.19 20.24
N ASN A 129 7.64 -4.99 20.58
CA ASN A 129 7.15 -4.67 21.91
C ASN A 129 5.64 -4.34 21.90
N ALA A 130 4.98 -4.57 23.03
CA ALA A 130 3.60 -4.12 23.21
C ALA A 130 3.56 -2.59 23.34
N LYS A 131 2.45 -1.96 22.92
CA LYS A 131 2.27 -0.49 22.92
C LYS A 131 2.60 0.18 24.26
N ARG A 132 2.31 -0.50 25.39
CA ARG A 132 2.62 0.01 26.73
C ARG A 132 4.13 0.13 27.01
N ASP A 133 4.93 -0.71 26.37
CA ASP A 133 6.38 -0.89 26.57
C ASP A 133 7.21 -0.18 25.48
N TRP A 134 6.56 0.42 24.47
CA TRP A 134 7.23 1.23 23.45
C TRP A 134 8.00 2.39 24.08
N LYS A 135 9.15 2.69 23.47
CA LYS A 135 9.91 3.89 23.82
C LYS A 135 9.04 5.12 23.57
N PRO A 136 9.20 6.20 24.37
CA PRO A 136 8.40 7.41 24.23
C PRO A 136 8.39 8.00 22.82
N GLN A 137 9.55 7.98 22.14
CA GLN A 137 9.67 8.49 20.78
C GLN A 137 8.96 7.60 19.74
N THR A 138 9.05 6.27 19.87
CA THR A 138 8.29 5.34 19.03
C THR A 138 6.80 5.58 19.21
N ARG A 139 6.32 5.67 20.45
CA ARG A 139 4.91 5.98 20.73
C ARG A 139 4.49 7.29 20.08
N ALA A 140 5.27 8.36 20.26
CA ALA A 140 4.95 9.65 19.68
C ALA A 140 4.88 9.62 18.15
N MET A 141 5.80 8.91 17.48
CA MET A 141 5.80 8.80 16.02
C MET A 141 4.63 7.97 15.47
N PHE A 142 4.29 6.86 16.12
CA PHE A 142 3.26 5.94 15.62
C PHE A 142 1.84 6.30 16.09
N ASP A 143 1.68 7.13 17.12
CA ASP A 143 0.36 7.64 17.54
C ASP A 143 -0.07 8.91 16.77
N ASP A 144 0.86 9.59 16.09
CA ASP A 144 0.58 10.83 15.36
C ASP A 144 1.43 10.93 14.08
N PHE A 145 0.78 10.86 12.92
CA PHE A 145 1.44 10.95 11.63
C PHE A 145 2.15 12.30 11.40
N GLU A 146 1.67 13.39 12.00
CA GLU A 146 2.34 14.70 11.92
C GLU A 146 3.61 14.75 12.77
N VAL A 147 3.69 14.00 13.87
CA VAL A 147 4.94 13.82 14.63
C VAL A 147 5.96 13.09 13.78
N TYR A 148 5.57 11.99 13.13
CA TYR A 148 6.45 11.27 12.21
C TYR A 148 7.02 12.19 11.12
N LYS A 149 6.18 12.97 10.44
CA LYS A 149 6.64 13.91 9.40
C LYS A 149 7.62 14.95 9.94
N ARG A 150 7.36 15.52 11.13
CA ARG A 150 8.25 16.49 11.75
C ARG A 150 9.62 15.90 12.07
N CYS A 151 9.65 14.69 12.64
CA CYS A 151 10.93 14.02 12.89
C CYS A 151 11.71 13.79 11.59
N LEU A 152 11.04 13.34 10.52
CA LEU A 152 11.71 13.13 9.23
C LEU A 152 12.24 14.45 8.63
N ILE A 153 11.50 15.55 8.78
CA ILE A 153 11.93 16.89 8.41
C ILE A 153 13.16 17.32 9.21
N GLU A 154 13.15 17.14 10.53
CA GLU A 154 14.26 17.54 11.41
C GLU A 154 15.57 16.84 11.00
N ILE A 155 15.53 15.52 10.80
CA ILE A 155 16.72 14.73 10.47
C ILE A 155 17.30 15.10 9.11
N TYR A 156 16.44 15.27 8.10
CA TYR A 156 16.89 15.42 6.71
C TYR A 156 16.91 16.87 6.23
N SER A 157 16.35 17.83 6.96
CA SER A 157 16.48 19.26 6.61
C SER A 157 17.79 19.86 7.12
N GLU A 158 18.29 19.44 8.28
CA GLU A 158 19.58 19.91 8.82
C GLU A 158 20.77 19.50 7.95
N VAL A 159 20.66 18.38 7.23
CA VAL A 159 21.69 17.94 6.27
C VAL A 159 21.82 18.92 5.11
N ASN A 160 20.71 19.52 4.65
CA ASN A 160 20.74 20.49 3.56
C ASN A 160 21.47 21.78 3.95
N GLU A 161 21.23 22.31 5.15
CA GLU A 161 21.85 23.57 5.60
C GLU A 161 23.37 23.43 5.73
N ARG A 162 23.87 22.29 6.23
CA ARG A 162 25.33 22.01 6.28
C ARG A 162 25.94 21.84 4.89
N GLU A 163 25.26 21.13 3.98
CA GLU A 163 25.76 20.93 2.61
C GLU A 163 25.72 22.22 1.78
N GLU A 164 24.68 23.03 1.91
CA GLU A 164 24.56 24.34 1.24
C GLU A 164 25.60 25.34 1.75
N ALA A 165 25.88 25.36 3.06
CA ALA A 165 26.91 26.22 3.63
C ALA A 165 28.32 25.89 3.10
N THR A 166 28.59 24.62 2.75
CA THR A 166 29.91 24.19 2.25
C THR A 166 30.09 24.46 0.75
N ARG A 167 29.01 24.70 0.00
CA ARG A 167 29.05 24.95 -1.45
C ARG A 167 29.30 26.43 -1.81
N ILE A 168 29.26 27.33 -0.82
CA ILE A 168 29.42 28.78 -1.01
C ILE A 168 30.86 29.25 -0.71
N VAL A 169 31.81 28.34 -0.41
CA VAL A 169 33.22 28.68 -0.12
C VAL A 169 34.14 28.39 -1.31
#